data_AF-A0A661BYB7-F1
#
_entry.id   AF-A0A661BYB7-F1
#
_cell.length_a   1.000
_cell.length_b   1.000
_cell.length_c   1.000
_cell.angle_alpha   90.00
_cell.angle_beta   90.00
_cell.angle_gamma   90.00
#
_symmetry.space_group_name_H-M   'P 1'
#
loop_
_entity.id
_entity.type
_entity.pdbx_description
1 polymer ?
#
loop_
_entity_poly.entity_id
_entity_poly.type
_entity_poly.pdbx_seq_one_letter_code
_entity_poly.pdbx_strand_id
1 'polypeptide(L)'
;MSKKNWVDTSKIPDMEPLQADSRSLSEGFHRYLRNHLGHFLGCVPFYIYEAMALTIRDRIMARWSNTWIRHKQPRTRKAYYMSLEFLIGRALGNHLLNLDIEKETREALNTFSVELEDLMEEEPDAGLGNGGLGRLAACFMDSCATLELPVIGYGIRYEY
;
A
#
# COMPACT_ATOMS: atom_id res chain seq x y z
N MET A 1 40.76 8.78 -17.99
CA MET A 1 39.54 9.10 -17.21
C MET A 1 38.46 8.09 -17.57
N SER A 2 38.11 7.22 -16.62
CA SER A 2 37.10 6.16 -16.80
C SER A 2 35.72 6.79 -17.03
N LYS A 3 35.06 6.46 -18.16
CA LYS A 3 33.68 6.83 -18.41
C LYS A 3 32.83 6.14 -17.33
N LYS A 4 32.33 6.90 -16.35
CA LYS A 4 31.32 6.40 -15.41
C LYS A 4 30.08 6.03 -16.24
N ASN A 5 29.88 4.73 -16.44
CA ASN A 5 28.61 4.17 -16.93
C ASN A 5 27.56 4.41 -15.85
N TRP A 6 26.92 5.58 -15.88
CA TRP A 6 25.69 5.79 -15.14
C TRP A 6 24.59 5.00 -15.82
N VAL A 7 23.75 4.33 -15.03
CA VAL A 7 22.54 3.66 -15.51
C VAL A 7 21.72 4.67 -16.31
N ASP A 8 21.33 4.32 -17.53
CA ASP A 8 20.51 5.17 -18.38
C ASP A 8 19.14 5.39 -17.74
N THR A 9 18.94 6.57 -17.15
CA THR A 9 17.68 6.95 -16.48
C THR A 9 16.58 7.34 -17.47
N SER A 10 16.82 7.31 -18.79
CA SER A 10 15.82 7.66 -19.79
C SER A 10 14.70 6.63 -19.92
N LYS A 11 14.96 5.37 -19.53
CA LYS A 11 13.99 4.28 -19.47
C LYS A 11 13.90 3.74 -18.06
N ILE A 12 12.78 4.01 -17.39
CA ILE A 12 12.49 3.43 -16.09
C ILE A 12 11.94 2.03 -16.36
N PRO A 13 12.61 0.96 -15.88
CA PRO A 13 12.13 -0.40 -16.10
C PRO A 13 10.84 -0.64 -15.31
N ASP A 14 9.98 -1.51 -15.85
CA ASP A 14 8.84 -2.01 -15.09
C ASP A 14 9.35 -2.79 -13.87
N MET A 15 8.64 -2.64 -12.77
CA MET A 15 8.90 -3.32 -11.52
C MET A 15 8.10 -4.62 -11.48
N GLU A 16 8.80 -5.74 -11.34
CA GLU A 16 8.16 -7.04 -11.19
C GLU A 16 7.38 -7.13 -9.88
N PRO A 17 6.10 -7.57 -9.90
CA PRO A 17 5.33 -7.81 -8.70
C PRO A 17 5.98 -8.86 -7.79
N LEU A 18 5.96 -8.61 -6.49
CA LEU A 18 6.37 -9.61 -5.50
C LEU A 18 5.32 -10.72 -5.40
N GLN A 19 5.79 -11.94 -5.11
CA GLN A 19 4.91 -13.07 -4.83
C GLN A 19 4.06 -12.81 -3.59
N ALA A 20 2.84 -13.34 -3.57
CA ALA A 20 1.89 -13.14 -2.48
C ALA A 20 1.35 -14.46 -1.91
N ASP A 21 2.08 -15.56 -2.10
CA ASP A 21 1.83 -16.79 -1.38
C ASP A 21 2.13 -16.63 0.14
N SER A 22 1.51 -17.48 0.94
CA SER A 22 1.63 -17.48 2.40
C SER A 22 3.08 -17.47 2.89
N ARG A 23 3.97 -18.22 2.25
CA ARG A 23 5.39 -18.27 2.64
C ARG A 23 6.07 -16.93 2.37
N SER A 24 5.92 -16.37 1.17
CA SER A 24 6.49 -15.05 0.85
C SER A 24 5.96 -13.93 1.75
N LEU A 25 4.68 -14.01 2.14
CA LEU A 25 4.06 -13.07 3.10
C LEU A 25 4.66 -13.22 4.50
N SER A 26 4.78 -14.46 4.99
CA SER A 26 5.38 -14.78 6.29
C SER A 26 6.84 -14.32 6.38
N GLU A 27 7.64 -14.57 5.35
CA GLU A 27 9.03 -14.12 5.26
C GLU A 27 9.14 -12.60 5.25
N GLY A 28 8.26 -11.92 4.50
CA GLY A 28 8.17 -10.46 4.45
C GLY A 28 7.82 -9.85 5.81
N PHE A 29 6.78 -10.40 6.45
CA PHE A 29 6.34 -9.98 7.77
C PHE A 29 7.44 -10.16 8.81
N HIS A 30 8.07 -11.33 8.87
CA HIS A 30 9.17 -11.59 9.80
C HIS A 30 10.35 -10.64 9.55
N ARG A 31 10.69 -10.39 8.27
CA ARG A 31 11.74 -9.44 7.88
C ARG A 31 11.42 -8.03 8.38
N TYR A 32 10.20 -7.54 8.20
CA TYR A 32 9.83 -6.20 8.66
C TYR A 32 9.79 -6.10 10.18
N LEU A 33 9.13 -7.02 10.86
CA LEU A 33 9.04 -7.01 12.31
C LEU A 33 10.44 -7.05 12.96
N ARG A 34 11.29 -8.00 12.52
CA ARG A 34 12.58 -8.26 13.15
C ARG A 34 13.70 -7.34 12.68
N ASN A 35 13.85 -7.16 11.36
CA ASN A 35 15.03 -6.49 10.81
C ASN A 35 14.78 -5.01 10.55
N HIS A 36 13.57 -4.62 10.17
CA HIS A 36 13.24 -3.23 9.86
C HIS A 36 12.83 -2.45 11.11
N LEU A 37 11.87 -2.98 11.88
CA LEU A 37 11.36 -2.36 13.09
C LEU A 37 12.18 -2.71 14.34
N GLY A 38 12.94 -3.82 14.30
CA GLY A 38 13.78 -4.24 15.43
C GLY A 38 12.99 -4.87 16.59
N HIS A 39 11.80 -5.38 16.33
CA HIS A 39 10.90 -5.96 17.32
C HIS A 39 10.78 -7.49 17.20
N PHE A 40 10.07 -8.10 18.16
CA PHE A 40 9.84 -9.54 18.25
C PHE A 40 8.35 -9.82 18.49
N LEU A 41 7.92 -11.06 18.26
CA LEU A 41 6.53 -11.47 18.55
C LEU A 41 6.23 -11.35 20.04
N GLY A 42 5.12 -10.70 20.39
CA GLY A 42 4.79 -10.34 21.78
C GLY A 42 5.20 -8.91 22.17
N CYS A 43 5.71 -8.11 21.22
CA CYS A 43 5.82 -6.65 21.39
C CYS A 43 4.44 -5.97 21.35
N VAL A 44 4.43 -4.63 21.41
CA VAL A 44 3.20 -3.84 21.30
C VAL A 44 2.48 -4.20 19.98
N PRO A 45 1.18 -4.54 20.01
CA PRO A 45 0.42 -5.01 18.85
C PRO A 45 0.53 -4.12 17.61
N PHE A 46 0.56 -2.80 17.79
CA PHE A 46 0.81 -1.82 16.73
C PHE A 46 2.02 -2.15 15.84
N TYR A 47 3.16 -2.60 16.38
CA TYR A 47 4.33 -2.93 15.57
C TYR A 47 4.15 -4.21 14.76
N ILE A 48 3.30 -5.12 15.23
CA ILE A 48 2.91 -6.32 14.51
C ILE A 48 2.04 -5.92 13.31
N TYR A 49 1.07 -5.02 13.54
CA TYR A 49 0.28 -4.39 12.48
C TYR A 49 1.18 -3.68 11.45
N GLU A 50 2.08 -2.81 11.92
CA GLU A 50 2.97 -2.03 11.06
C GLU A 50 3.85 -2.92 10.19
N ALA A 51 4.40 -4.00 10.74
CA ALA A 51 5.18 -4.98 9.97
C ALA A 51 4.35 -5.62 8.85
N MET A 52 3.08 -5.95 9.11
CA MET A 52 2.21 -6.50 8.08
C MET A 52 1.82 -5.43 7.05
N ALA A 53 1.48 -4.22 7.47
CA ALA A 53 1.16 -3.11 6.57
C ALA A 53 2.32 -2.82 5.59
N LEU A 54 3.57 -2.83 6.07
CA LEU A 54 4.77 -2.70 5.23
C LEU A 54 4.93 -3.87 4.25
N THR A 55 4.63 -5.09 4.69
CA THR A 55 4.67 -6.30 3.87
C THR A 55 3.66 -6.25 2.71
N ILE A 56 2.45 -5.75 2.98
CA ILE A 56 1.41 -5.55 1.96
C ILE A 56 1.77 -4.37 1.05
N ARG A 57 2.29 -3.27 1.61
CA ARG A 57 2.74 -2.10 0.84
C ARG A 57 3.72 -2.48 -0.27
N ASP A 58 4.69 -3.33 0.01
CA ASP A 58 5.67 -3.77 -0.99
C ASP A 58 5.01 -4.44 -2.22
N ARG A 59 3.92 -5.19 -2.01
CA ARG A 59 3.16 -5.83 -3.11
C ARG A 59 2.36 -4.83 -3.94
N ILE A 60 1.94 -3.72 -3.31
CA ILE A 60 1.28 -2.60 -3.99
C ILE A 60 2.29 -1.79 -4.81
N MET A 61 3.51 -1.59 -4.30
CA MET A 61 4.50 -0.67 -4.90
C MET A 61 4.87 -1.02 -6.34
N ALA A 62 4.96 -2.31 -6.69
CA ALA A 62 5.21 -2.72 -8.08
C ALA A 62 4.09 -2.24 -9.02
N ARG A 63 2.83 -2.48 -8.64
CA ARG A 63 1.64 -2.04 -9.42
C ARG A 63 1.58 -0.51 -9.50
N TRP A 64 1.83 0.18 -8.39
CA TRP A 64 1.85 1.64 -8.34
C TRP A 64 2.92 2.23 -9.27
N SER A 65 4.14 1.71 -9.22
CA SER A 65 5.27 2.16 -10.03
C SER A 65 4.99 1.97 -11.53
N ASN A 66 4.51 0.78 -11.92
CA ASN A 66 4.16 0.48 -13.30
C ASN A 66 3.03 1.38 -13.81
N THR A 67 2.01 1.63 -12.99
CA THR A 67 0.92 2.57 -13.31
C THR A 67 1.45 3.98 -13.49
N TRP A 68 2.35 4.44 -12.62
CA TRP A 68 2.97 5.75 -12.74
C TRP A 68 3.80 5.89 -14.02
N ILE A 69 4.58 4.87 -14.40
CA ILE A 69 5.34 4.83 -15.65
C ILE A 69 4.41 4.94 -16.85
N ARG A 70 3.32 4.16 -16.89
CA ARG A 70 2.28 4.23 -17.94
C ARG A 70 1.65 5.61 -18.03
N HIS A 71 1.30 6.19 -16.88
CA HIS A 71 0.73 7.53 -16.82
C HIS A 71 1.72 8.61 -17.30
N LYS A 72 3.03 8.41 -17.15
CA LYS A 72 4.05 9.39 -17.60
C LYS A 72 4.23 9.43 -19.12
N GLN A 73 3.73 8.44 -19.86
CA GLN A 73 3.87 8.40 -21.31
C GLN A 73 3.26 9.65 -22.00
N PRO A 74 3.88 10.16 -23.07
CA PRO A 74 3.32 11.27 -23.83
C PRO A 74 1.91 10.97 -24.32
N ARG A 75 1.03 11.97 -24.32
CA ARG A 75 -0.37 11.91 -24.77
C ARG A 75 -1.36 11.18 -23.83
N THR A 76 -0.92 10.72 -22.65
CA THR A 76 -1.85 10.26 -21.62
C THR A 76 -2.57 11.44 -20.96
N ARG A 77 -3.88 11.58 -21.20
CA ARG A 77 -4.71 12.58 -20.51
C ARG A 77 -4.97 12.12 -19.08
N LYS A 78 -4.75 13.01 -18.11
CA LYS A 78 -4.97 12.72 -16.68
C LYS A 78 -6.03 13.65 -16.12
N ALA A 79 -6.85 13.14 -15.21
CA ALA A 79 -7.70 13.96 -14.37
C ALA A 79 -7.05 14.13 -13.00
N TYR A 80 -7.25 15.31 -12.41
CA TYR A 80 -6.75 15.63 -11.07
C TYR A 80 -7.94 16.00 -10.20
N TYR A 81 -8.23 15.16 -9.22
CA TYR A 81 -9.33 15.38 -8.29
C TYR A 81 -8.80 16.11 -7.07
N MET A 82 -9.17 17.38 -6.92
CA MET A 82 -8.75 18.21 -5.79
C MET A 82 -9.85 18.21 -4.74
N SER A 83 -9.53 17.77 -3.52
CA SER A 83 -10.43 17.81 -2.37
C SER A 83 -9.68 18.25 -1.13
N LEU A 84 -10.37 18.99 -0.27
CA LEU A 84 -9.85 19.30 1.07
C LEU A 84 -9.99 18.12 2.02
N GLU A 85 -10.85 17.15 1.73
CA GLU A 85 -11.09 16.00 2.60
C GLU A 85 -10.98 14.68 1.85
N PHE A 86 -10.40 13.67 2.49
CA PHE A 86 -10.37 12.27 2.05
C PHE A 86 -10.59 11.36 3.26
N LEU A 87 -11.79 10.80 3.38
CA LEU A 87 -12.11 9.85 4.45
C LEU A 87 -11.78 8.43 3.98
N ILE A 88 -10.49 8.09 3.94
CA ILE A 88 -10.00 6.79 3.48
C ILE A 88 -10.40 5.68 4.48
N GLY A 89 -10.32 5.99 5.78
CA GLY A 89 -10.47 5.01 6.86
C GLY A 89 -9.28 4.05 6.94
N ARG A 90 -9.49 2.91 7.60
CA ARG A 90 -8.53 1.78 7.65
C ARG A 90 -8.30 1.18 6.26
N ALA A 91 -7.04 1.07 5.87
CA ALA A 91 -6.60 0.69 4.52
C ALA A 91 -6.21 -0.78 4.40
N LEU A 92 -5.76 -1.44 5.47
CA LEU A 92 -5.24 -2.82 5.43
C LEU A 92 -6.26 -3.79 4.82
N GLY A 93 -7.48 -3.81 5.34
CA GLY A 93 -8.54 -4.69 4.84
C GLY A 93 -8.87 -4.43 3.36
N ASN A 94 -8.95 -3.15 2.96
CA ASN A 94 -9.23 -2.79 1.56
C ASN A 94 -8.08 -3.24 0.63
N HIS A 95 -6.83 -3.16 1.09
CA HIS A 95 -5.68 -3.61 0.32
C HIS A 95 -5.64 -5.13 0.17
N LEU A 96 -5.94 -5.88 1.23
CA LEU A 96 -6.01 -7.35 1.17
C LEU A 96 -7.09 -7.81 0.19
N LEU A 97 -8.26 -7.17 0.23
CA LEU A 97 -9.37 -7.44 -0.67
C LEU A 97 -9.00 -7.12 -2.14
N ASN A 98 -8.48 -5.93 -2.41
CA ASN A 98 -8.14 -5.50 -3.77
C ASN A 98 -6.95 -6.25 -4.38
N LEU A 99 -6.08 -6.84 -3.55
CA LEU A 99 -5.00 -7.70 -3.99
C LEU A 99 -5.45 -9.17 -4.14
N ASP A 100 -6.60 -9.54 -3.56
CA ASP A 100 -7.11 -10.92 -3.46
C ASP A 100 -6.13 -11.87 -2.76
N ILE A 101 -5.61 -11.44 -1.59
CA ILE A 101 -4.57 -12.18 -0.83
C ILE A 101 -4.90 -12.36 0.66
N GLU A 102 -6.16 -12.16 1.04
CA GLU A 102 -6.58 -12.26 2.44
C GLU A 102 -6.31 -13.66 3.00
N LYS A 103 -6.64 -14.69 2.22
CA LYS A 103 -6.47 -16.09 2.62
C LYS A 103 -5.00 -16.42 2.87
N GLU A 104 -4.13 -16.07 1.94
CA GLU A 104 -2.69 -16.29 2.02
C GLU A 104 -2.07 -15.50 3.19
N THR A 105 -2.58 -14.31 3.46
CA THR A 105 -2.16 -13.48 4.61
C THR A 105 -2.55 -14.13 5.92
N ARG A 106 -3.77 -14.66 6.03
CA ARG A 106 -4.24 -15.40 7.21
C ARG A 106 -3.41 -16.65 7.44
N GLU A 107 -3.15 -17.43 6.39
CA GLU A 107 -2.27 -18.60 6.46
C GLU A 107 -0.84 -18.23 6.90
N ALA A 108 -0.31 -17.10 6.42
CA ALA A 108 1.00 -16.61 6.81
C ALA A 108 1.05 -16.23 8.30
N LEU A 109 0.04 -15.52 8.79
CA LEU A 109 -0.06 -15.08 10.18
C LEU A 109 -0.26 -16.22 11.17
N ASN A 110 -0.98 -17.27 10.77
CA ASN A 110 -1.17 -18.48 11.58
C ASN A 110 0.16 -19.13 11.99
N THR A 111 1.22 -19.01 11.16
CA THR A 111 2.56 -19.51 11.51
C THR A 111 3.18 -18.81 12.72
N PHE A 112 2.69 -17.62 13.06
CA PHE A 112 3.12 -16.81 14.19
C PHE A 112 2.07 -16.74 15.32
N SER A 113 0.96 -17.48 15.19
CA SER A 113 -0.17 -17.45 16.15
C SER A 113 -0.75 -16.03 16.33
N VAL A 114 -0.86 -15.29 15.21
CA VAL A 114 -1.48 -13.95 15.17
C VAL A 114 -2.74 -14.04 14.33
N GLU A 115 -3.85 -13.48 14.82
CA GLU A 115 -5.10 -13.38 14.06
C GLU A 115 -5.10 -12.10 13.21
N LEU A 116 -5.68 -12.17 12.00
CA LEU A 116 -5.73 -11.03 11.09
C LEU A 116 -6.65 -9.93 11.63
N GLU A 117 -7.72 -10.30 12.30
CA GLU A 117 -8.71 -9.40 12.89
C GLU A 117 -8.07 -8.50 13.96
N ASP A 118 -7.23 -9.07 14.84
CA ASP A 118 -6.50 -8.32 15.85
C ASP A 118 -5.61 -7.24 15.21
N LEU A 119 -4.95 -7.56 14.10
CA LEU A 119 -4.11 -6.60 13.36
C LEU A 119 -4.93 -5.48 12.72
N MET A 120 -6.13 -5.78 12.24
CA MET A 120 -7.01 -4.79 11.63
C MET A 120 -7.59 -3.81 12.67
N GLU A 121 -7.73 -4.23 13.93
CA GLU A 121 -8.16 -3.35 15.02
C GLU A 121 -7.07 -2.37 15.47
N GLU A 122 -5.79 -2.75 15.32
CA GLU A 122 -4.65 -1.89 15.64
C GLU A 122 -4.37 -0.79 14.59
N GLU A 123 -5.02 -0.84 13.42
CA GLU A 123 -4.85 0.17 12.37
C GLU A 123 -5.51 1.51 12.77
N PRO A 124 -4.76 2.61 12.89
CA PRO A 124 -5.35 3.92 13.15
C PRO A 124 -6.10 4.44 11.91
N ASP A 125 -7.29 5.00 12.12
CA ASP A 125 -8.00 5.69 11.05
C ASP A 125 -7.22 6.92 10.55
N ALA A 126 -7.14 7.08 9.23
CA ALA A 126 -6.53 8.25 8.63
C ALA A 126 -7.43 9.49 8.84
N GLY A 127 -7.05 10.39 9.75
CA GLY A 127 -7.72 11.67 10.04
C GLY A 127 -7.60 12.72 8.93
N LEU A 128 -7.97 12.36 7.69
CA LEU A 128 -7.83 13.20 6.49
C LEU A 128 -9.15 13.81 6.02
N GLY A 129 -10.23 13.66 6.77
CA GLY A 129 -11.55 14.20 6.46
C GLY A 129 -12.53 13.91 7.60
N ASN A 130 -13.68 14.59 7.59
CA ASN A 130 -14.66 14.50 8.67
C ASN A 130 -16.05 14.11 8.18
N GLY A 131 -16.39 14.44 6.93
CA GLY A 131 -17.75 14.33 6.42
C GLY A 131 -17.94 13.42 5.20
N GLY A 132 -19.17 13.39 4.70
CA GLY A 132 -19.55 12.63 3.51
C GLY A 132 -18.84 13.09 2.23
N LEU A 133 -18.37 14.34 2.17
CA LEU A 133 -17.54 14.83 1.07
C LEU A 133 -16.23 14.05 0.99
N GLY A 134 -15.54 13.87 2.13
CA GLY A 134 -14.31 13.09 2.20
C GLY A 134 -14.53 11.63 1.83
N ARG A 135 -15.65 11.03 2.24
CA ARG A 135 -15.96 9.64 1.88
C ARG A 135 -16.29 9.48 0.40
N LEU A 136 -16.99 10.45 -0.20
CA LEU A 136 -17.24 10.48 -1.64
C LEU A 136 -15.91 10.56 -2.41
N ALA A 137 -15.00 11.43 -1.99
CA ALA A 137 -13.66 11.56 -2.58
C ALA A 137 -12.89 10.22 -2.51
N ALA A 138 -12.91 9.55 -1.36
CA ALA A 138 -12.27 8.24 -1.18
C ALA A 138 -12.87 7.16 -2.09
N CYS A 139 -14.20 6.99 -2.10
CA CYS A 139 -14.88 6.02 -2.96
C CYS A 139 -14.67 6.32 -4.45
N PHE A 140 -14.59 7.60 -4.82
CA PHE A 140 -14.32 8.00 -6.19
C PHE A 140 -12.91 7.58 -6.64
N MET A 141 -11.89 7.74 -5.78
CA MET A 141 -10.54 7.27 -6.07
C MET A 141 -10.47 5.75 -6.20
N ASP A 142 -11.14 5.00 -5.33
CA ASP A 142 -11.22 3.54 -5.39
C ASP A 142 -11.86 3.08 -6.72
N SER A 143 -12.98 3.71 -7.11
CA SER A 143 -13.64 3.44 -8.40
C SER A 143 -12.74 3.76 -9.60
N CYS A 144 -11.98 4.87 -9.54
CA CYS A 144 -11.02 5.21 -10.60
C CYS A 144 -9.91 4.17 -10.72
N ALA A 145 -9.43 3.63 -9.59
CA ALA A 145 -8.42 2.57 -9.60
C ALA A 145 -8.98 1.27 -10.21
N THR A 146 -10.19 0.85 -9.82
CA THR A 146 -10.86 -0.35 -10.37
C THR A 146 -11.10 -0.26 -11.88
N LEU A 147 -11.47 0.94 -12.37
CA LEU A 147 -11.72 1.19 -13.79
C LEU A 147 -10.46 1.53 -14.59
N GLU A 148 -9.27 1.45 -13.98
CA GLU A 148 -7.98 1.79 -14.57
C GLU A 148 -7.93 3.20 -15.18
N LEU A 149 -8.66 4.15 -14.58
CA LEU A 149 -8.72 5.52 -15.07
C LEU A 149 -7.50 6.33 -14.60
N PRO A 150 -6.88 7.15 -15.47
CA PRO A 150 -5.70 7.94 -15.14
C PRO A 150 -6.08 9.18 -14.29
N VAL A 151 -6.39 8.94 -13.02
CA VAL A 151 -6.82 9.96 -12.05
C VAL A 151 -5.87 10.03 -10.87
N ILE A 152 -5.56 11.23 -10.40
CA ILE A 152 -4.78 11.46 -9.18
C ILE A 152 -5.58 12.36 -8.23
N GLY A 153 -5.73 11.91 -6.99
CA GLY A 153 -6.28 12.71 -5.90
C GLY A 153 -5.23 13.63 -5.29
N TYR A 154 -5.57 14.90 -5.12
CA TYR A 154 -4.78 15.88 -4.37
C TYR A 154 -5.57 16.36 -3.16
N GLY A 155 -4.90 16.38 -2.01
CA GLY A 155 -5.43 16.90 -0.76
C GLY A 155 -4.32 17.37 0.18
N ILE A 156 -4.68 17.64 1.43
CA ILE A 156 -3.77 18.12 2.47
C ILE A 156 -3.56 16.98 3.48
N ARG A 157 -2.31 16.77 3.93
CA ARG A 157 -2.02 15.86 5.04
C ARG A 157 -2.21 16.61 6.35
N TYR A 158 -3.38 16.46 6.96
CA TYR A 158 -3.68 16.99 8.28
C TYR A 158 -2.89 16.22 9.35
N GLU A 159 -2.40 16.94 10.35
CA GLU A 159 -1.65 16.37 11.49
C GLU A 159 -2.48 16.30 12.77
N TYR A 160 -3.55 17.12 12.86
CA TYR A 160 -4.39 17.31 14.03
C TYR A 160 -5.85 17.07 13.68
#